data_AF-M7RGV8-F1
#
_entry.id   AF-M7RGV8-F1
#
_cell.length_a   1.000
_cell.length_b   1.000
_cell.length_c   1.000
_cell.angle_alpha   90.00
_cell.angle_beta   90.00
_cell.angle_gamma   90.00
#
_symmetry.space_group_name_H-M   'P 1'
#
loop_
_entity.id
_entity.type
_entity.pdbx_description
1 polymer ?
#
loop_
_entity_poly.entity_id
_entity_poly.type
_entity_poly.pdbx_seq_one_letter_code
_entity_poly.pdbx_strand_id
1 'polypeptide(L)' 'MCPDCRQPLQVLKACGAVDYFCQNGHGLISKKRVNFVISDQ' A
#
# COMPACT_ATOMS: atom_id res chain seq x y z
N MET A 1 4.64 -1.20 -1.93
CA MET A 1 5.27 0.14 -1.94
C MET A 1 4.36 1.14 -2.63
N CYS A 2 4.31 2.37 -2.12
CA CYS A 2 3.57 3.49 -2.74
C CYS A 2 4.22 3.84 -4.10
N PRO A 3 3.44 4.01 -5.18
CA PRO A 3 4.01 4.34 -6.49
C PRO A 3 4.64 5.73 -6.53
N ASP A 4 4.16 6.66 -5.71
CA ASP A 4 4.56 8.06 -5.79
C ASP A 4 5.77 8.38 -4.90
N CYS A 5 5.80 7.90 -3.65
CA CYS A 5 6.92 8.15 -2.72
C CYS A 5 7.83 6.94 -2.47
N ARG A 6 7.54 5.78 -3.08
CA ARG A 6 8.27 4.52 -2.90
C ARG A 6 8.42 4.04 -1.45
N GLN A 7 7.59 4.55 -0.54
CA GLN A 7 7.57 4.10 0.85
C GLN A 7 6.65 2.90 1.07
N PRO A 8 6.84 2.13 2.15
CA PRO A 8 5.92 1.07 2.52
C PRO A 8 4.51 1.63 2.75
N LEU A 9 3.51 0.86 2.31
CA LEU A 9 2.11 1.17 2.53
C LEU A 9 1.63 0.42 3.76
N GLN A 10 0.83 1.08 4.58
CA GLN A 10 0.14 0.43 5.67
C GLN A 10 -1.01 -0.42 5.12
N VAL A 11 -1.04 -1.68 5.52
CA VAL A 11 -2.11 -2.60 5.14
C VAL A 11 -3.21 -2.52 6.19
N LEU A 12 -4.37 -2.02 5.78
CA LEU A 12 -5.58 -1.98 6.62
C LEU A 12 -6.47 -3.14 6.22
N LYS A 13 -6.95 -3.91 7.20
CA LYS A 13 -7.83 -5.06 6.98
C LYS A 13 -9.11 -4.87 7.78
N ALA A 14 -10.26 -4.89 7.12
CA ALA A 14 -11.56 -4.74 7.76
C ALA A 14 -12.62 -5.56 7.04
N CYS A 15 -13.43 -6.33 7.79
CA CYS A 15 -14.58 -7.09 7.27
C CYS A 15 -14.28 -7.92 6.01
N GLY A 16 -13.06 -8.47 5.90
CA GLY A 16 -12.61 -9.27 4.75
C GLY A 16 -12.01 -8.48 3.57
N ALA A 17 -12.08 -7.15 3.60
CA ALA A 17 -11.40 -6.29 2.65
C ALA A 17 -9.99 -5.92 3.13
N VAL A 18 -9.11 -5.64 2.16
CA VAL A 18 -7.74 -5.18 2.40
C VAL A 18 -7.49 -3.91 1.60
N ASP A 19 -7.15 -2.84 2.30
CA ASP A 19 -6.80 -1.53 1.74
C ASP A 19 -5.32 -1.20 2.00
N TYR A 20 -4.73 -0.40 1.12
CA TYR A 20 -3.35 0.03 1.24
C TYR A 20 -3.31 1.54 1.46
N PHE A 21 -2.82 2.00 2.61
CA PHE A 21 -2.78 3.42 2.98
C PHE A 21 -1.34 3.95 3.02
N CYS A 22 -1.12 5.10 2.41
CA CYS A 22 0.14 5.83 2.45
C CYS A 22 0.09 6.89 3.55
N GLN A 23 0.90 6.72 4.60
CA GLN A 23 1.00 7.69 5.70
C GLN A 23 1.72 9.00 5.32
N ASN A 24 2.35 9.05 4.14
CA ASN A 24 3.12 10.22 3.68
C ASN A 24 2.25 11.27 2.96
N GLY A 25 0.93 11.29 3.20
CA GLY A 25 0.03 12.29 2.62
C GLY A 25 -0.62 11.93 1.29
N HIS A 26 -0.38 10.73 0.73
CA HIS A 26 -1.07 10.26 -0.48
C HIS A 26 -2.39 9.53 -0.19
N GLY A 27 -2.65 9.20 1.08
CA GLY A 27 -3.91 8.59 1.49
C GLY A 27 -4.08 7.14 1.03
N LEU A 28 -5.30 6.76 0.66
CA LEU A 28 -5.62 5.40 0.20
C LEU A 28 -5.09 5.15 -1.21
N ILE A 29 -4.31 4.09 -1.37
CA ILE A 29 -3.74 3.62 -2.62
C ILE A 29 -4.51 2.37 -3.08
N SER A 30 -5.06 2.43 -4.28
CA SER A 30 -5.73 1.28 -4.89
C SER A 30 -4.74 0.13 -5.10
N LYS A 31 -5.17 -1.11 -4.82
CA LYS A 31 -4.40 -2.34 -5.06
C LYS A 31 -3.77 -2.41 -6.46
N LYS A 32 -4.42 -1.85 -7.50
CA LYS A 32 -3.91 -1.82 -8.88
C LYS A 32 -2.68 -0.93 -9.06
N ARG A 33 -2.54 0.11 -8.23
CA ARG A 33 -1.42 1.07 -8.26
C ARG A 33 -0.33 0.74 -7.24
N VAL A 34 -0.53 -0.27 -6.39
CA VAL A 34 0.48 -0.68 -5.42
C VAL A 34 1.62 -1.38 -6.14
N ASN A 35 2.84 -0.93 -5.90
CA ASN A 35 4.03 -1.63 -6.37
C ASN A 35 4.33 -2.78 -5.40
N PHE A 36 3.99 -4.00 -5.79
CA PHE A 36 4.33 -5.22 -5.05
C PHE A 36 5.81 -5.53 -5.28
N VAL A 37 6.65 -5.16 -4.32
CA VAL A 37 8.04 -5.60 -4.29
C VAL A 37 8.07 -6.96 -3.62
N ILE A 38 8.63 -7.95 -4.31
CA ILE A 38 8.86 -9.28 -3.75
C ILE A 38 10.10 -9.11 -2.87
N SER A 39 9.91 -9.07 -1.55
CA SER A 39 11.04 -9.21 -0.63
C SER A 39 11.39 -10.70 -0.62
N ASP A 40 12.42 -11.08 -1.36
CA ASP A 40 13.02 -12.41 -1.32
C ASP A 40 13.79 -12.52 0.01
N GLN A 41 13.10 -12.94 1.08
CA GLN A 41 13.70 -13.27 2.36
C GLN A 41 13.29 -14.67 2.78
#